data_AF-A0A068QRB3-F1
#
_entry.id   AF-A0A068QRB3-F1
#
_cell.length_a   1.000
_cell.length_b   1.000
_cell.length_c   1.000
_cell.angle_alpha   90.00
_cell.angle_beta   90.00
_cell.angle_gamma   90.00
#
_symmetry.space_group_name_H-M   'P 1'
#
loop_
_entity.id
_entity.type
_entity.pdbx_description
1 polymer ?
#
loop_
_entity_poly.entity_id
_entity_poly.type
_entity_poly.pdbx_seq_one_letter_code
_entity_poly.pdbx_strand_id
1 'polypeptide(L)' 'MRTGIERLEEVHLSHEEAMALAQLVKRLSWAEIRACAVNDDEAWLIKDAIGRLQSALAWHGYAPR' A
#
# COMPACT_ATOMS: atom_id res chain seq x y z
N MET A 1 9.11 7.87 -20.65
CA MET A 1 7.90 7.62 -19.86
C MET A 1 7.89 6.14 -19.50
N ARG A 2 7.78 5.77 -18.22
CA ARG A 2 7.54 4.37 -17.84
C ARG A 2 6.03 4.12 -18.01
N THR A 3 5.65 3.60 -19.16
CA THR A 3 4.27 3.21 -19.50
C THR A 3 4.13 1.71 -19.33
N GLY A 4 3.97 1.25 -18.09
CA GLY A 4 3.84 -0.18 -17.79
C GLY A 4 3.59 -0.44 -16.31
N ILE A 5 2.96 -1.58 -16.00
CA ILE A 5 2.95 -2.10 -14.62
C ILE A 5 4.37 -2.55 -14.33
N GLU A 6 5.05 -1.82 -13.47
CA GLU A 6 6.37 -2.20 -12.97
C GLU A 6 6.21 -3.25 -11.88
N ARG A 7 6.97 -4.34 -11.96
CA ARG A 7 7.19 -5.20 -10.79
C ARG A 7 8.29 -4.55 -9.96
N LEU A 8 7.97 -4.19 -8.72
CA LEU A 8 8.99 -3.94 -7.72
C LEU A 8 9.75 -5.27 -7.52
N GLU A 9 11.08 -5.21 -7.42
CA GLU A 9 11.92 -6.36 -7.06
C GLU A 9 11.48 -6.96 -5.71
N GLU A 10 12.04 -8.13 -5.36
CA GLU A 10 11.65 -8.87 -4.16
C GLU A 10 11.77 -8.01 -2.88
N VAL A 11 10.62 -7.68 -2.29
CA VAL A 11 10.52 -6.99 -0.99
C VAL A 11 10.51 -8.05 0.11
N HIS A 12 11.57 -8.08 0.91
CA HIS A 12 11.69 -8.97 2.08
C HIS A 12 11.36 -8.18 3.35
N LEU A 13 10.32 -8.60 4.07
CA LEU A 13 9.93 -8.03 5.36
C LEU A 13 10.00 -9.11 6.43
N SER A 14 10.49 -8.75 7.62
CA SER A 14 10.28 -9.56 8.81
C SER A 14 8.78 -9.66 9.15
N HIS A 15 8.44 -10.62 10.01
CA HIS A 15 7.05 -10.77 10.45
C HIS A 15 6.50 -9.50 11.12
N GLU A 16 7.32 -8.83 11.93
CA GLU A 16 6.93 -7.62 12.66
C GLU A 16 6.71 -6.44 11.70
N GLU A 17 7.60 -6.27 10.71
CA GLU A 17 7.46 -5.23 9.69
C GLU A 17 6.20 -5.45 8.83
N ALA A 18 5.97 -6.68 8.37
CA ALA A 18 4.77 -7.01 7.58
C ALA A 18 3.48 -6.79 8.39
N MET A 19 3.48 -7.15 9.68
CA MET A 19 2.33 -6.92 10.56
C MET A 19 2.11 -5.42 10.81
N ALA A 20 3.16 -4.66 11.11
CA ALA A 20 3.06 -3.22 11.34
C ALA A 20 2.56 -2.50 10.08
N LEU A 21 3.07 -2.89 8.90
CA LEU A 21 2.64 -2.34 7.63
C LEU A 21 1.17 -2.67 7.35
N ALA A 22 0.74 -3.92 7.57
CA ALA A 22 -0.66 -4.33 7.44
C ALA A 22 -1.60 -3.47 8.30
N GLN A 23 -1.21 -3.20 9.55
CA GLN A 23 -1.98 -2.33 10.45
C GLN A 23 -1.99 -0.87 10.01
N LEU A 24 -0.89 -0.34 9.47
CA LEU A 24 -0.84 1.02 8.93
C LEU A 24 -1.76 1.15 7.73
N VAL A 25 -1.58 0.31 6.71
CA VAL A 25 -2.33 0.43 5.45
C VAL A 25 -3.83 0.23 5.64
N LYS A 26 -4.25 -0.46 6.69
CA LYS A 26 -5.67 -0.58 7.08
C LYS A 26 -6.25 0.73 7.62
N ARG A 27 -5.46 1.45 8.41
CA ARG A 27 -5.89 2.66 9.15
C ARG A 27 -5.87 3.91 8.30
N LEU A 28 -5.07 3.92 7.23
CA LEU A 28 -4.98 5.06 6.31
C LEU A 28 -6.34 5.42 5.72
N SER A 29 -6.76 6.64 6.01
CA SER A 29 -7.95 7.28 5.48
C SER A 29 -7.65 8.00 4.15
N TRP A 30 -8.72 8.32 3.41
CA TRP A 30 -8.60 9.17 2.22
C TRP A 30 -7.97 10.53 2.53
N ALA A 31 -8.28 11.11 3.70
CA ALA A 31 -7.76 12.42 4.09
C ALA A 31 -6.23 12.40 4.27
N GLU A 32 -5.69 11.34 4.90
CA GLU A 32 -4.24 11.17 5.07
C GLU A 32 -3.55 10.92 3.73
N ILE A 33 -4.12 10.05 2.89
CA ILE A 33 -3.60 9.80 1.54
C ILE A 33 -3.58 11.10 0.74
N ARG A 34 -4.68 11.86 0.77
CA ARG A 34 -4.78 13.13 0.06
C ARG A 34 -3.82 14.16 0.64
N ALA A 35 -3.61 14.24 1.94
CA ALA A 35 -2.67 15.20 2.52
C ALA A 35 -1.22 15.00 2.04
N CYS A 36 -0.84 13.78 1.64
CA CYS A 36 0.50 13.47 1.14
C CYS A 36 0.66 13.62 -0.38
N ALA A 37 -0.43 13.65 -1.14
CA ALA A 37 -0.40 13.75 -2.60
C ALA A 37 -0.28 15.21 -3.07
N VAL A 38 0.23 15.43 -4.28
CA VAL A 38 0.25 16.73 -4.95
C VAL A 38 -1.17 17.11 -5.40
N ASN A 39 -1.91 16.15 -5.98
CA ASN A 39 -3.27 16.34 -6.49
C ASN A 39 -4.16 15.11 -6.21
N ASP A 40 -5.44 15.22 -6.57
CA ASP A 40 -6.42 14.16 -6.36
C ASP A 40 -6.12 12.93 -7.22
N ASP A 41 -5.60 13.11 -8.44
CA ASP A 41 -5.23 12.01 -9.32
C ASP A 41 -4.13 11.15 -8.70
N GLU A 42 -3.09 11.78 -8.13
CA GLU A 42 -2.03 11.08 -7.41
C GLU A 42 -2.57 10.41 -6.14
N ALA A 43 -3.50 11.04 -5.42
CA ALA A 43 -4.13 10.42 -4.25
C ALA A 43 -4.89 9.13 -4.62
N TRP A 44 -5.59 9.11 -5.75
CA TRP A 44 -6.22 7.89 -6.27
C TRP A 44 -5.19 6.83 -6.67
N LEU A 45 -4.10 7.21 -7.34
CA LEU A 45 -3.01 6.27 -7.66
C LEU A 45 -2.38 5.65 -6.41
N ILE A 46 -2.13 6.45 -5.37
CA ILE A 46 -1.61 5.97 -4.09
C ILE A 46 -2.60 5.00 -3.44
N LYS A 47 -3.89 5.36 -3.42
CA LYS A 47 -4.94 4.52 -2.84
C LYS A 47 -5.02 3.15 -3.55
N ASP A 48 -4.92 3.12 -4.87
CA ASP A 48 -4.94 1.88 -5.63
C ASP A 48 -3.69 1.02 -5.36
N ALA A 49 -2.51 1.65 -5.26
CA ALA A 49 -1.28 0.96 -4.89
C ALA A 49 -1.37 0.35 -3.47
N ILE A 50 -1.92 1.11 -2.50
CA ILE A 50 -2.19 0.62 -1.15
C ILE A 50 -3.15 -0.59 -1.18
N GLY A 51 -4.19 -0.58 -2.00
CA GLY A 51 -5.12 -1.71 -2.14
C GLY A 51 -4.44 -2.99 -2.64
N ARG A 52 -3.48 -2.87 -3.56
CA ARG A 52 -2.66 -4.01 -4.04
C ARG A 52 -1.74 -4.52 -2.94
N LEU A 53 -1.12 -3.61 -2.17
CA LEU A 53 -0.28 -3.96 -1.03
C LEU A 53 -1.08 -4.67 0.07
N GLN A 54 -2.27 -4.18 0.42
CA GLN A 54 -3.20 -4.83 1.35
C GLN A 54 -3.53 -6.26 0.91
N SER A 55 -3.79 -6.46 -0.39
CA SER A 55 -4.10 -7.77 -0.97
C SER A 55 -2.91 -8.73 -0.86
N ALA A 56 -1.69 -8.27 -1.13
CA ALA A 56 -0.48 -9.07 -0.99
C ALA A 56 -0.23 -9.47 0.47
N LEU A 57 -0.34 -8.52 1.41
CA LEU A 57 -0.19 -8.78 2.85
C LEU A 57 -1.22 -9.81 3.34
N ALA A 58 -2.48 -9.66 2.95
CA ALA A 58 -3.55 -10.60 3.30
C ALA A 58 -3.29 -12.01 2.72
N TRP A 59 -2.81 -12.11 1.48
CA TRP A 59 -2.44 -13.38 0.86
C TRP A 59 -1.32 -14.11 1.62
N HIS A 60 -0.38 -13.35 2.20
CA HIS A 60 0.68 -13.87 3.07
C HIS A 60 0.26 -14.09 4.54
N GLY A 61 -1.03 -13.98 4.87
CA GLY A 61 -1.56 -14.24 6.21
C GLY A 61 -1.54 -13.04 7.17
N TYR A 62 -1.11 -11.87 6.69
CA TYR A 62 -1.19 -10.62 7.45
C TYR A 62 -2.55 -9.98 7.21
N ALA A 63 -3.57 -10.49 7.90
CA ALA A 63 -4.93 -9.94 7.82
C ALA A 63 -5.00 -8.63 8.62
N PRO A 64 -5.30 -7.48 7.97
CA PRO A 64 -5.51 -6.24 8.68
C PRO A 64 -6.83 -6.32 9.48
N ARG A 65 -6.76 -6.72 10.76
CA ARG A 65 -7.90 -6.82 11.69
C ARG A 65 -8.61 -5.52 11.93
#